data_AF-A0A7G3FKM1-F1
#
_entry.id   AF-A0A7G3FKM1-F1
#
_cell.length_a   1.000
_cell.length_b   1.000
_cell.length_c   1.000
_cell.angle_alpha   90.00
_cell.angle_beta   90.00
_cell.angle_gamma   90.00
#
_symmetry.space_group_name_H-M   'P 1'
#
loop_
_entity.id
_entity.type
_entity.pdbx_description
1 polymer ?
#
loop_
_entity_poly.entity_id
_entity_poly.type
_entity_poly.pdbx_seq_one_letter_code
_entity_poly.pdbx_strand_id
1 'polypeptide(L)' 'MGRKYAIRNQEEFYFVTFTIVGWVDVFIRQKYRNIFIDSIKYCQREKGLLVGAWCIMPDNGYLVVLVTMKMKKD' A
#
# COMPACT_ATOMS: atom_id res chain seq x y z
N MET A 1 14.79 -6.30 14.40
CA MET A 1 13.76 -6.08 13.35
C MET A 1 12.45 -6.75 13.77
N GLY A 2 11.32 -6.04 13.67
CA GLY A 2 10.03 -6.51 14.17
C GLY A 2 9.43 -7.62 13.29
N ARG A 3 9.34 -8.84 13.82
CA ARG A 3 8.71 -10.01 13.17
C ARG A 3 7.17 -9.97 13.16
N LYS A 4 6.57 -8.90 13.71
CA LYS A 4 5.12 -8.80 13.97
C LYS A 4 4.30 -8.59 12.69
N TYR A 5 4.88 -8.01 11.65
CA TYR A 5 4.19 -7.64 10.40
C TYR A 5 4.72 -8.39 9.17
N ALA A 6 5.39 -9.53 9.39
CA ALA A 6 5.92 -10.33 8.29
C ALA A 6 4.80 -11.08 7.57
N ILE A 7 4.73 -10.94 6.25
CA ILE A 7 3.85 -11.73 5.39
C ILE A 7 4.43 -13.14 5.31
N ARG A 8 3.73 -14.13 5.88
CA ARG A 8 4.19 -15.52 5.94
C ARG A 8 3.69 -16.37 4.78
N ASN A 9 2.49 -16.06 4.28
CA ASN A 9 1.92 -16.70 3.10
C ASN A 9 1.73 -15.64 2.03
N GLN A 10 2.30 -15.81 0.85
CA GLN A 10 2.16 -14.84 -0.24
C GLN A 10 0.88 -15.05 -1.06
N GLU A 11 0.08 -16.07 -0.75
CA GLU A 11 -1.13 -16.45 -1.49
C GLU A 11 -2.43 -15.97 -0.82
N GLU A 12 -2.34 -15.36 0.36
CA GLU A 12 -3.44 -14.89 1.20
C GLU A 12 -3.55 -13.37 1.24
N PHE A 13 -4.77 -12.84 1.38
CA PHE A 13 -4.97 -11.40 1.50
C PHE A 13 -4.57 -10.88 2.88
N TYR A 14 -3.83 -9.77 2.89
CA TYR A 14 -3.48 -9.04 4.10
C TYR A 14 -4.05 -7.63 4.10
N PHE A 15 -4.45 -7.17 5.28
CA PHE A 15 -4.77 -5.78 5.54
C PHE A 15 -3.49 -5.04 5.92
N VAL A 16 -3.06 -4.09 5.09
CA VAL A 16 -1.83 -3.31 5.31
C VAL A 16 -2.16 -1.84 5.47
N THR A 17 -1.51 -1.23 6.45
CA THR A 17 -1.68 0.17 6.82
C THR A 17 -0.32 0.87 6.83
N PHE A 18 -0.25 2.04 6.18
CA PHE A 18 0.97 2.85 6.12
C PHE A 18 0.76 4.25 6.70
N THR A 19 1.57 4.61 7.70
CA THR A 19 1.60 5.96 8.28
C THR A 19 2.77 6.76 7.70
N ILE A 20 2.56 8.05 7.43
CA ILE A 20 3.62 8.94 6.95
C ILE A 20 4.60 9.21 8.10
N VAL A 21 5.90 9.04 7.84
CA VAL A 21 6.94 9.35 8.82
C VAL A 21 6.95 10.84 9.12
N GLY A 22 6.96 11.20 10.41
CA GLY A 22 7.05 12.59 10.85
C GLY A 22 5.82 13.44 10.54
N TRP A 23 4.66 12.83 10.25
CA TRP A 23 3.39 13.55 10.06
C TRP A 23 3.39 14.56 8.92
N VAL A 24 4.28 14.38 7.94
CA VAL A 24 4.40 15.32 6.83
C VAL A 24 3.19 15.19 5.90
N ASP A 25 2.62 16.31 5.49
CA ASP A 25 1.47 16.39 4.59
C ASP A 25 1.80 16.08 3.12
N VAL A 26 2.22 14.85 2.84
CA VAL A 26 2.59 14.40 1.50
C VAL A 26 1.35 14.20 0.63
N PHE A 27 0.30 13.55 1.15
CA PHE A 27 -0.86 13.18 0.33
C PHE A 27 -1.91 14.27 0.17
N ILE A 28 -1.69 15.49 0.68
CA ILE A 28 -2.54 16.65 0.37
C ILE A 28 -2.43 17.01 -1.12
N ARG A 29 -1.23 16.91 -1.69
CA ARG A 29 -0.99 17.28 -3.09
C ARG A 29 -1.26 16.10 -4.02
N GLN A 30 -2.10 16.33 -5.04
CA GLN A 30 -2.45 15.31 -6.02
C GLN A 30 -1.24 14.68 -6.71
N LYS A 31 -0.20 15.46 -7.01
CA LYS A 31 1.03 14.95 -7.64
C LYS A 31 1.65 13.77 -6.86
N TYR A 32 1.65 13.83 -5.53
CA TYR A 32 2.22 12.77 -4.70
C TYR A 32 1.29 11.57 -4.59
N ARG A 33 -0.03 11.80 -4.57
CA ARG A 33 -1.02 10.71 -4.69
C ARG A 33 -0.86 9.95 -6.00
N ASN A 34 -0.66 10.65 -7.12
CA ASN A 34 -0.48 10.04 -8.43
C ASN A 34 0.78 9.16 -8.48
N ILE A 35 1.91 9.65 -7.97
CA ILE A 35 3.17 8.86 -7.89
C ILE A 35 2.95 7.56 -7.11
N PHE A 36 2.23 7.62 -6.00
CA PHE A 36 1.92 6.45 -5.18
C PHE A 36 1.02 5.45 -5.93
N ILE A 37 -0.04 5.95 -6.60
CA ILE A 37 -0.93 5.13 -7.42
C ILE A 37 -0.16 4.47 -8.58
N ASP A 38 0.73 5.19 -9.24
CA ASP A 38 1.51 4.64 -10.36
C ASP A 38 2.51 3.59 -9.89
N SER A 39 3.04 3.75 -8.66
CA SER A 39 3.86 2.72 -8.01
C SER A 39 3.06 1.44 -7.71
N ILE A 40 1.80 1.58 -7.29
CA ILE A 40 0.90 0.43 -7.13
C ILE A 40 0.67 -0.25 -8.48
N LYS A 41 0.28 0.49 -9.52
CA LYS A 41 0.05 -0.06 -10.87
C LYS A 41 1.28 -0.82 -11.39
N TYR A 42 2.48 -0.26 -11.20
CA TYR A 42 3.72 -0.94 -11.53
C TYR A 42 3.86 -2.27 -10.78
N CYS A 43 3.60 -2.30 -9.46
CA CYS A 43 3.62 -3.54 -8.70
C CYS A 43 2.56 -4.55 -9.15
N GLN A 44 1.39 -4.09 -9.60
CA GLN A 44 0.36 -5.00 -10.14
C GLN A 44 0.85 -5.69 -11.42
N ARG A 45 1.49 -4.94 -12.33
CA ARG A 45 1.96 -5.47 -13.62
C ARG A 45 3.23 -6.31 -13.49
N GLU A 46 4.24 -5.80 -12.80
CA GLU A 46 5.58 -6.40 -12.81
C GLU A 46 5.84 -7.35 -11.64
N LYS A 47 5.07 -7.20 -10.55
CA LYS A 47 5.26 -8.00 -9.32
C LYS A 47 4.06 -8.88 -8.97
N GLY A 48 3.01 -8.85 -9.79
CA GLY A 48 1.80 -9.64 -9.56
C GLY A 48 1.01 -9.22 -8.31
N LEU A 49 1.11 -7.96 -7.88
CA LEU A 49 0.38 -7.44 -6.73
C LEU A 49 -1.14 -7.41 -7.00
N LEU A 50 -1.95 -8.10 -6.19
CA LEU A 50 -3.42 -8.07 -6.32
C LEU A 50 -4.08 -7.17 -5.29
N VAL A 51 -4.48 -5.96 -5.70
CA VAL A 51 -5.14 -4.98 -4.82
C VAL A 51 -6.65 -5.20 -4.83
N GLY A 52 -7.23 -5.50 -3.67
CA GLY A 52 -8.68 -5.66 -3.52
C GLY A 52 -9.39 -4.32 -3.30
N ALA A 53 -8.93 -3.55 -2.32
CA ALA A 53 -9.46 -2.22 -2.01
C ALA A 53 -8.36 -1.32 -1.47
N TRP A 54 -8.47 -0.01 -1.73
CA TRP A 54 -7.58 0.98 -1.16
C TRP A 54 -8.28 2.31 -0.88
N CYS A 55 -7.79 3.03 0.13
CA CYS A 55 -8.15 4.43 0.36
C CYS A 55 -6.88 5.23 0.71
N ILE A 56 -6.86 6.52 0.35
CA ILE A 56 -5.89 7.50 0.83
C ILE A 56 -6.68 8.53 1.62
N MET A 57 -6.48 8.59 2.93
CA MET A 57 -7.17 9.55 3.81
C MET A 57 -6.24 10.76 4.05
N PRO A 58 -6.58 11.96 3.55
CA PRO A 58 -5.78 13.16 3.78
C PRO A 58 -6.02 13.79 5.15
N ASP A 59 -7.19 13.53 5.76
CA ASP A 59 -7.79 14.46 6.72
C ASP A 59 -7.35 14.30 8.18
N ASN A 60 -6.35 13.47 8.51
CA ASN A 60 -5.85 13.35 9.90
C ASN A 60 -4.45 12.72 10.03
N GLY A 61 -3.52 12.87 9.08
CA GLY A 61 -2.13 12.42 9.25
C GLY A 61 -1.88 10.90 9.09
N TYR A 62 -2.87 10.15 8.66
CA TYR A 62 -2.79 8.72 8.33
C TYR A 62 -3.89 8.44 7.30
N LEU A 63 -3.85 7.46 6.41
CA LEU A 63 -3.13 6.21 6.29
C LEU A 63 -3.52 5.75 4.87
N VAL A 64 -2.62 5.18 4.08
CA VAL A 64 -3.11 4.38 2.95
C VAL A 64 -3.43 3.01 3.49
N VAL A 65 -4.72 2.65 3.51
CA VAL A 65 -5.13 1.26 3.69
C VAL A 65 -5.03 0.62 2.32
N LEU A 66 -4.13 -0.33 2.16
CA LEU A 66 -4.01 -1.14 0.96
C LEU A 66 -4.29 -2.59 1.37
N VAL A 67 -5.46 -3.10 0.99
CA VAL A 67 -5.74 -4.54 1.10
C VAL A 67 -5.15 -5.20 -0.14
N THR A 68 -3.95 -5.73 0.00
CA THR A 68 -3.34 -6.54 -1.03
C THR A 68 -2.44 -7.56 -0.36
N MET A 69 -2.60 -8.82 -0.73
CA MET A 69 -1.50 -9.59 -1.31
C MET A 69 -2.06 -10.91 -1.83
N LYS A 70 -1.74 -11.21 -3.08
CA LYS A 70 -1.62 -12.56 -3.61
C LYS A 70 -0.57 -12.40 -4.68
N MET A 71 0.64 -12.87 -4.44
CA MET A 71 1.66 -12.93 -5.48
C MET A 71 1.26 -14.07 -6.40
N LYS A 72 0.92 -13.76 -7.65
CA LYS A 72 0.65 -14.80 -8.64
C LYS A 72 1.95 -15.59 -8.86
N LYS A 73 1.99 -16.86 -8.43
CA LYS A 73 2.98 -17.82 -8.91
C LYS A 73 2.59 -18.17 -10.34
N ASP A 74 3.49 -17.93 -11.28
CA ASP A 74 3.46 -18.62 -12.57
C ASP A 74 3.74 -20.11 -12.37
#